data_AF-A0A4Q1SRW3-F1
#
_entry.id   AF-A0A4Q1SRW3-F1
#
_cell.length_a   1.000
_cell.length_b   1.000
_cell.length_c   1.000
_cell.angle_alpha   90.00
_cell.angle_beta   90.00
_cell.angle_gamma   90.00
#
_symmetry.space_group_name_H-M   'P 1'
#
loop_
_entity.id
_entity.type
_entity.pdbx_description
1 polymer ?
#
loop_
_entity_poly.entity_id
_entity_poly.type
_entity_poly.pdbx_seq_one_letter_code
_entity_poly.pdbx_strand_id
1 'polypeptide(L)' 'MIEKVGTPFFTTKENSIGLGLSIARRIVEAHNGTMSIESSKEGTETKMLFPMR' A
#
# COMPACT_ATOMS: atom_id res chain seq x y z
N MET A 1 6.30 2.74 -12.23
CA MET A 1 6.85 2.53 -10.87
C MET A 1 5.75 2.39 -9.82
N ILE A 2 4.76 3.30 -9.78
CA ILE A 2 3.63 3.24 -8.83
C ILE A 2 2.84 1.92 -8.89
N GLU A 3 2.68 1.35 -10.09
CA GLU A 3 1.93 0.10 -10.33
C GLU A 3 2.51 -1.12 -9.60
N LYS A 4 3.80 -1.09 -9.25
CA LYS A 4 4.46 -2.18 -8.51
C LYS A 4 4.42 -1.97 -6.98
N VAL A 5 3.98 -0.79 -6.54
CA VAL A 5 3.91 -0.44 -5.11
C VAL A 5 2.78 -1.26 -4.47
N GLY A 6 3.14 -2.04 -3.44
CA GLY A 6 2.21 -2.97 -2.79
C GLY A 6 2.27 -4.40 -3.32
N THR A 7 3.04 -4.67 -4.38
CA THR A 7 3.39 -6.05 -4.76
C THR A 7 4.36 -6.62 -3.73
N PRO A 8 4.17 -7.89 -3.27
CA PRO A 8 5.12 -8.54 -2.39
C PRO A 8 6.54 -8.50 -2.96
N PHE A 9 7.53 -8.30 -2.08
CA PHE A 9 8.96 -8.26 -2.42
C PHE A 9 9.44 -7.06 -3.24
N PHE A 10 8.56 -6.11 -3.56
CA PHE A 10 8.96 -4.88 -4.25
C PHE A 10 9.41 -3.80 -3.26
N THR A 11 10.65 -3.34 -3.38
CA THR A 11 11.22 -2.24 -2.58
C THR A 11 12.36 -1.55 -3.33
N THR A 12 12.56 -0.27 -3.05
CA THR A 12 13.73 0.50 -3.49
C THR A 12 14.73 0.76 -2.36
N LYS A 13 14.40 0.33 -1.13
CA LYS A 13 15.27 0.46 0.04
C LYS A 13 16.18 -0.75 0.19
N GLU A 14 17.46 -0.50 0.39
CA GLU A 14 18.44 -1.53 0.75
C GLU A 14 18.08 -2.17 2.10
N ASN A 15 18.39 -3.47 2.25
CA ASN A 15 18.13 -4.26 3.47
C ASN A 15 16.66 -4.33 3.93
N SER A 16 15.71 -4.02 3.04
CA SER A 16 14.27 -4.17 3.28
C SER A 16 13.71 -5.28 2.39
N ILE A 17 12.70 -6.02 2.87
CA ILE A 17 12.10 -7.14 2.13
C ILE A 17 10.93 -6.67 1.24
N GLY A 18 10.39 -5.47 1.44
CA GLY A 18 9.29 -4.97 0.60
C GLY A 18 7.94 -5.66 0.82
N LEU A 19 7.65 -6.11 2.06
CA LEU A 19 6.40 -6.81 2.39
C LEU A 19 5.34 -5.92 3.05
N GLY A 20 5.73 -4.81 3.69
CA GLY A 20 4.83 -4.01 4.52
C GLY A 20 3.53 -3.58 3.83
N LEU A 21 3.62 -3.02 2.62
CA LEU A 21 2.45 -2.56 1.87
C LEU A 21 1.56 -3.72 1.39
N SER A 22 2.16 -4.86 1.05
CA SER A 22 1.39 -6.05 0.66
C SER A 22 0.60 -6.62 1.84
N ILE A 23 1.17 -6.59 3.06
CA ILE A 23 0.49 -7.00 4.29
C ILE A 23 -0.61 -6.00 4.63
N ALA A 24 -0.34 -4.69 4.57
CA ALA A 24 -1.34 -3.66 4.83
C ALA A 24 -2.54 -3.77 3.89
N ARG A 25 -2.31 -3.96 2.57
CA ARG A 25 -3.39 -4.18 1.60
C ARG A 25 -4.25 -5.40 1.97
N ARG A 26 -3.63 -6.53 2.31
CA ARG A 26 -4.35 -7.74 2.76
C ARG A 26 -5.18 -7.49 4.03
N ILE A 27 -4.66 -6.72 4.99
CA ILE A 27 -5.39 -6.36 6.21
C ILE A 27 -6.61 -5.51 5.87
N VAL A 28 -6.45 -4.50 5.03
CA VAL A 28 -7.55 -3.62 4.61
C VAL A 28 -8.64 -4.41 3.86
N GLU A 29 -8.24 -5.26 2.92
CA GLU A 29 -9.16 -6.14 2.17
C GLU A 29 -9.90 -7.11 3.09
N ALA A 30 -9.24 -7.68 4.10
CA ALA A 30 -9.87 -8.55 5.09
C ALA A 30 -10.96 -7.85 5.92
N HIS A 31 -10.94 -6.52 6.00
CA HIS A 31 -11.97 -5.69 6.65
C HIS A 31 -13.00 -5.16 5.65
N ASN A 32 -13.07 -5.72 4.42
CA ASN A 32 -13.88 -5.22 3.31
C ASN A 32 -13.58 -3.76 2.94
N GLY A 33 -12.38 -3.28 3.29
CA GLY A 33 -11.92 -1.95 2.95
C GLY A 33 -11.20 -1.93 1.60
N THR A 34 -10.85 -0.73 1.16
CA THR A 34 -10.01 -0.50 -0.02
C THR A 34 -8.82 0.39 0.32
N MET A 35 -7.70 0.19 -0.36
CA MET A 35 -6.45 0.93 -0.16
C MET A 35 -5.94 1.50 -1.48
N SER A 36 -5.73 2.81 -1.54
CA SER A 36 -5.11 3.51 -2.68
C SER A 36 -3.86 4.26 -2.26
N ILE A 37 -2.91 4.37 -3.19
CA ILE A 37 -1.64 5.07 -3.00
C ILE A 37 -1.48 6.02 -4.17
N GLU A 38 -1.32 7.30 -3.87
CA GLU A 38 -1.11 8.38 -4.83
C GLU A 38 0.23 9.04 -4.52
N SER A 39 1.05 9.30 -5.53
CA SER A 39 2.34 9.97 -5.33
C SER A 39 2.53 11.07 -6.36
N SER A 40 3.01 12.21 -5.89
CA SER A 40 3.42 13.36 -6.71
C SER A 40 4.89 13.69 -6.43
N LYS A 41 5.40 14.75 -7.04
CA LYS A 41 6.74 15.29 -6.73
C LYS A 41 6.83 15.87 -5.30
N GLU A 42 5.70 16.17 -4.68
CA GLU A 42 5.61 16.84 -3.39
C GLU A 42 5.45 15.85 -2.23
N GLY A 43 5.11 14.58 -2.52
CA GLY A 43 4.98 13.54 -1.52
C GLY A 43 4.15 12.35 -1.98
N THR A 44 3.81 11.50 -1.01
CA THR A 44 2.98 10.30 -1.22
C THR A 44 1.85 10.28 -0.20
N GLU A 45 0.63 10.10 -0.68
CA GLU A 45 -0.57 9.93 0.13
C GLU A 45 -1.05 8.47 0.03
N THR A 46 -1.53 7.92 1.14
CA THR A 46 -2.13 6.59 1.19
C THR A 46 -3.49 6.69 1.86
N LYS A 47 -4.54 6.29 1.17
CA LYS A 47 -5.93 6.32 1.66
C LYS A 47 -6.40 4.90 1.94
N MET A 48 -7.08 4.71 3.06
CA MET A 48 -7.75 3.47 3.43
C MET A 48 -9.21 3.80 3.72
N LEU A 49 -10.12 3.19 2.97
CA LEU A 49 -11.56 3.37 3.13
C LEU A 49 -12.14 2.09 3.71
N PHE A 50 -12.97 2.22 4.74
CA PHE A 50 -13.65 1.08 5.38
C PHE A 50 -15.16 1.28 5.32
N PRO A 51 -15.95 0.21 5.18
CA PRO A 51 -17.40 0.30 5.26
C PRO A 51 -17.82 0.88 6.61
N MET A 52 -18.70 1.88 6.59
CA MET A 52 -19.40 2.33 7.79
C MET A 52 -20.59 1.40 8.03
N ARG A 53 -20.79 1.01 9.30
CA ARG A 53 -21.98 0.28 9.74
C ARG A 53 -23.19 1.21 9.84
#